data_AF-A0A538AS08-F1
#
_entry.id   AF-A0A538AS08-F1
#
_cell.length_a   1.000
_cell.length_b   1.000
_cell.length_c   1.000
_cell.angle_alpha   90.00
_cell.angle_beta   90.00
_cell.angle_gamma   90.00
#
_symmetry.space_group_name_H-M   'P 1'
#
loop_
_entity.id
_entity.type
_entity.pdbx_description
1 polymer ?
#
loop_
_entity_poly.entity_id
_entity_poly.type
_entity_poly.pdbx_seq_one_letter_code
_entity_poly.pdbx_strand_id
1 'polypeptide(L)'
;RLVDLLDDLLPRLEADPSYARFLLDGQMAVVDDYLELRPHAEDRLRRLAASGRLSMGPWYVLMDEFCVSGETIVRDLQLGLERAAAFGGAMAVGYLPDMFGHV
;
A
#
# COMPACT_ATOMS: atom_id res chain seq x y z
N ARG A 1 -9.59 -7.07 11.69
CA ARG A 1 -9.85 -7.47 10.27
C ARG A 1 -8.66 -7.18 9.37
N LEU A 2 -8.15 -5.95 9.27
CA LEU A 2 -6.93 -5.68 8.49
C LEU A 2 -5.72 -6.48 9.00
N VAL A 3 -5.45 -6.41 10.30
CA VAL A 3 -4.35 -7.16 10.93
C VAL A 3 -4.48 -8.66 10.65
N ASP A 4 -5.68 -9.21 10.83
CA ASP A 4 -5.93 -10.63 10.58
C ASP A 4 -5.64 -10.99 9.12
N LEU A 5 -6.07 -10.17 8.15
CA LEU A 5 -5.80 -10.37 6.73
C LEU A 5 -4.30 -10.44 6.44
N LEU A 6 -3.51 -9.52 6.99
CA LEU A 6 -2.08 -9.47 6.74
C LEU A 6 -1.31 -10.56 7.49
N ASP A 7 -1.70 -10.86 8.73
CA ASP A 7 -1.16 -11.98 9.51
C ASP A 7 -1.37 -13.32 8.76
N ASP A 8 -2.47 -13.44 8.02
CA ASP A 8 -2.79 -14.60 7.17
C ASP A 8 -2.11 -14.57 5.80
N LEU A 9 -2.02 -13.41 5.16
CA LEU A 9 -1.53 -13.23 3.80
C LEU A 9 -0.02 -13.39 3.72
N LEU A 10 0.72 -12.69 4.59
CA LEU A 10 2.18 -12.60 4.49
C LEU A 10 2.87 -13.98 4.60
N PRO A 11 2.44 -14.93 5.46
CA PRO A 11 2.99 -16.29 5.48
C PRO A 11 2.70 -17.07 4.21
N ARG A 12 1.51 -16.91 3.63
CA ARG A 12 1.14 -17.58 2.38
C ARG A 12 1.97 -17.05 1.22
N LEU A 13 2.18 -15.73 1.16
CA LEU A 13 3.13 -15.15 0.21
C LEU A 13 4.50 -15.79 0.43
N GLU A 14 5.13 -15.72 1.61
CA GLU A 14 6.47 -16.30 1.80
C GLU A 14 6.58 -17.79 1.47
N ALA A 15 5.59 -18.61 1.82
CA ALA A 15 5.65 -20.06 1.71
C ALA A 15 5.23 -20.64 0.34
N ASP A 16 4.34 -19.96 -0.39
CA ASP A 16 3.79 -20.47 -1.65
C ASP A 16 4.25 -19.61 -2.85
N PRO A 17 5.19 -20.10 -3.67
CA PRO A 17 5.65 -19.40 -4.87
C PRO A 17 4.56 -19.20 -5.94
N SER A 18 3.49 -20.02 -5.93
CA SER A 18 2.39 -19.89 -6.89
C SER A 18 1.51 -18.67 -6.60
N TYR A 19 1.45 -18.24 -5.34
CA TYR A 19 0.86 -16.97 -4.95
C TYR A 19 1.85 -15.83 -5.26
N ALA A 20 1.97 -15.48 -6.54
CA ALA A 20 3.07 -14.66 -7.02
C ALA A 20 3.04 -13.21 -6.50
N ARG A 21 1.86 -12.56 -6.45
CA ARG A 21 1.74 -11.11 -6.17
C ARG A 21 0.47 -10.78 -5.41
N PHE A 22 0.53 -9.74 -4.59
CA PHE A 22 -0.61 -9.10 -3.96
C PHE A 22 -0.48 -7.56 -4.02
N LEU A 23 -1.58 -6.87 -4.29
CA LEU A 23 -1.65 -5.40 -4.28
C LEU A 23 -2.35 -4.95 -2.99
N LEU A 24 -1.67 -4.16 -2.16
CA LEU A 24 -2.23 -3.53 -0.95
C LEU A 24 -3.04 -2.27 -1.29
N ASP A 25 -4.02 -2.45 -2.17
CA ASP A 25 -5.08 -1.47 -2.44
C ASP A 25 -4.60 -0.07 -2.85
N GLY A 26 -3.38 0.03 -3.37
CA GLY A 26 -2.84 1.27 -3.87
C GLY A 26 -2.52 2.36 -2.83
N GLN A 27 -2.51 2.03 -1.53
CA GLN A 27 -2.42 3.01 -0.43
C GLN A 27 -1.38 2.62 0.63
N MET A 28 -0.75 3.62 1.24
CA MET A 28 0.27 3.42 2.28
C MET A 28 -0.30 3.39 3.70
N ALA A 29 -1.48 3.99 3.95
CA ALA A 29 -2.12 3.97 5.27
C ALA A 29 -2.29 2.54 5.81
N VAL A 30 -2.65 1.58 4.95
CA VAL A 30 -2.79 0.15 5.29
C VAL A 30 -1.48 -0.45 5.83
N VAL A 31 -0.33 0.00 5.33
CA VAL A 31 0.99 -0.45 5.80
C VAL A 31 1.27 0.10 7.19
N ASP A 32 1.01 1.40 7.39
CA ASP A 32 1.25 2.07 8.67
C ASP A 32 0.33 1.54 9.77
N ASP A 33 -0.97 1.38 9.48
CA ASP A 33 -1.97 0.79 10.38
C ASP A 33 -1.55 -0.63 10.84
N TYR A 34 -0.98 -1.42 9.94
CA TYR A 34 -0.50 -2.76 10.28
C TYR A 34 0.76 -2.72 11.14
N LEU A 35 1.73 -1.88 10.79
CA LEU A 35 3.01 -1.78 11.49
C LEU A 35 2.88 -1.13 12.87
N GLU A 36 1.86 -0.31 13.11
CA GLU A 36 1.54 0.20 14.45
C GLU A 36 1.32 -0.96 15.45
N LEU A 37 0.68 -2.05 14.99
CA LEU A 37 0.35 -3.22 15.81
C LEU A 37 1.32 -4.40 15.64
N ARG A 38 2.09 -4.41 14.54
CA ARG A 38 3.05 -5.46 14.16
C ARG A 38 4.38 -4.85 13.70
N PRO A 39 5.09 -4.09 14.55
CA PRO A 39 6.32 -3.39 14.14
C PRO A 39 7.40 -4.35 13.62
N HIS A 40 7.45 -5.58 14.14
CA HIS A 40 8.39 -6.61 13.70
C HIS A 40 8.16 -7.11 12.27
N ALA A 41 7.03 -6.78 11.64
CA ALA A 41 6.74 -7.18 10.28
C ALA A 41 7.34 -6.24 9.21
N GLU A 42 7.96 -5.12 9.60
CA GLU A 42 8.51 -4.15 8.64
C GLU A 42 9.53 -4.77 7.68
N ASP A 43 10.50 -5.52 8.21
CA ASP A 43 11.51 -6.19 7.39
C ASP A 43 10.88 -7.21 6.43
N ARG A 44 9.79 -7.85 6.85
CA ARG A 44 9.03 -8.81 6.03
C ARG A 44 8.35 -8.12 4.86
N LEU A 45 7.66 -7.01 5.13
CA LEU A 45 7.04 -6.19 4.08
C LEU A 45 8.09 -5.67 3.10
N ARG A 46 9.22 -5.16 3.61
CA ARG A 46 10.32 -4.66 2.77
C ARG A 46 10.87 -5.76 1.84
N ARG A 47 11.07 -6.99 2.32
CA ARG A 47 11.52 -8.11 1.47
C ARG A 47 10.49 -8.51 0.42
N LEU A 48 9.22 -8.59 0.79
CA LEU A 48 8.15 -8.96 -0.15
C LEU A 48 7.93 -7.88 -1.22
N ALA A 49 8.04 -6.61 -0.84
CA ALA A 49 7.99 -5.48 -1.77
C ALA A 49 9.19 -5.46 -2.72
N ALA A 50 10.41 -5.59 -2.20
CA ALA A 50 11.63 -5.63 -3.01
C ALA A 50 11.67 -6.81 -4.01
N SER A 51 11.03 -7.93 -3.67
CA SER A 51 10.87 -9.08 -4.58
C SER A 51 9.71 -8.94 -5.57
N GLY A 52 8.95 -7.85 -5.52
CA GLY A 52 7.80 -7.58 -6.38
C GLY A 52 6.58 -8.45 -6.11
N ARG A 53 6.55 -9.11 -4.95
CA ARG A 53 5.45 -9.98 -4.49
C ARG A 53 4.38 -9.22 -3.74
N LEU A 54 4.70 -8.03 -3.24
CA LEU A 54 3.78 -7.12 -2.60
C LEU A 54 3.91 -5.75 -3.25
N SER A 55 2.81 -5.22 -3.79
CA SER A 55 2.75 -3.87 -4.36
C SER A 55 1.98 -2.94 -3.43
N MET A 56 2.40 -1.69 -3.33
CA MET A 56 1.82 -0.67 -2.45
C MET A 56 1.94 0.73 -3.07
N GLY A 57 1.22 1.70 -2.50
CA GLY A 57 1.12 3.06 -3.04
C GLY A 57 0.47 3.10 -4.43
N PRO A 58 0.46 4.23 -5.14
CA PRO A 58 1.27 5.41 -4.87
C PRO A 58 0.63 6.41 -3.91
N TRP A 59 -0.66 6.25 -3.60
CA TRP A 59 -1.39 7.14 -2.71
C TRP A 59 -1.03 6.86 -1.25
N TYR A 60 -1.20 7.86 -0.39
CA TYR A 60 -1.17 7.60 1.04
C TYR A 60 -2.51 7.02 1.48
N VAL A 61 -3.62 7.62 1.06
CA VAL A 61 -4.99 7.12 1.24
C VAL A 61 -5.80 7.29 -0.05
N LEU A 62 -6.79 6.42 -0.27
CA LEU A 62 -7.75 6.58 -1.37
C LEU A 62 -8.75 7.70 -1.04
N MET A 63 -8.61 8.86 -1.68
CA MET A 63 -9.41 10.06 -1.43
C MET A 63 -10.52 10.27 -2.46
N ASP A 64 -11.70 10.74 -2.05
CA ASP A 64 -12.71 11.22 -3.00
C ASP A 64 -12.25 12.56 -3.62
N GLU A 65 -11.95 12.52 -4.91
CA GLU A 65 -11.29 13.60 -5.66
C GLU A 65 -12.08 14.92 -5.65
N PHE A 66 -13.42 14.86 -5.64
CA PHE A 66 -14.26 16.06 -5.63
C PHE A 66 -14.51 16.62 -4.22
N CYS A 67 -14.19 15.86 -3.18
CA CYS A 67 -14.39 16.27 -1.78
C CYS A 67 -13.14 16.88 -1.13
N VAL A 68 -12.01 16.94 -1.83
CA VAL A 68 -10.75 17.50 -1.32
C VAL A 68 -10.19 18.57 -2.26
N SER A 69 -9.25 19.37 -1.76
CA SER A 69 -8.59 20.37 -2.61
C SER A 69 -7.59 19.71 -3.56
N GLY A 70 -7.29 20.36 -4.69
CA GLY A 70 -6.25 19.88 -5.61
C GLY A 70 -4.87 19.75 -4.92
N GLU A 71 -4.54 20.64 -3.98
CA GLU A 71 -3.32 20.53 -3.18
C GLU A 71 -3.34 19.27 -2.29
N THR A 72 -4.50 18.89 -1.75
CA THR A 72 -4.65 17.65 -0.96
C THR A 72 -4.33 16.42 -1.81
N ILE A 73 -4.80 16.36 -3.06
CA ILE A 73 -4.49 15.25 -3.98
C ILE A 73 -2.98 15.17 -4.23
N VAL A 74 -2.34 16.32 -4.49
CA VAL A 74 -0.88 16.38 -4.68
C VAL A 74 -0.13 15.92 -3.43
N ARG A 75 -0.56 16.36 -2.24
CA ARG A 75 0.08 15.98 -0.97
C ARG A 75 -0.11 14.52 -0.64
N ASP A 76 -1.28 13.96 -0.91
CA ASP A 76 -1.54 12.54 -0.71
C ASP A 76 -0.61 11.68 -1.57
N LEU A 77 -0.46 12.03 -2.85
CA LEU A 77 0.48 11.35 -3.74
C LEU A 77 1.93 11.50 -3.26
N GLN A 78 2.35 12.72 -2.90
CA GLN A 78 3.71 12.96 -2.40
C GLN A 78 4.01 12.12 -1.16
N LEU A 79 3.09 12.12 -0.18
CA LEU A 79 3.25 11.36 1.05
C LEU A 79 3.29 9.85 0.79
N GLY A 80 2.43 9.35 -0.09
CA GLY A 80 2.42 7.93 -0.46
C GLY A 80 3.71 7.50 -1.16
N LEU A 81 4.22 8.30 -2.10
CA LEU A 81 5.50 8.06 -2.76
C LEU A 81 6.68 8.08 -1.79
N GLU A 82 6.76 9.08 -0.92
CA GLU A 82 7.80 9.20 0.11
C GLU A 82 7.76 8.01 1.07
N ARG A 83 6.58 7.61 1.53
CA ARG A 83 6.43 6.48 2.45
C ARG A 83 6.80 5.15 1.79
N ALA A 84 6.37 4.94 0.54
CA ALA A 84 6.68 3.73 -0.22
C ALA A 84 8.19 3.57 -0.51
N ALA A 85 8.98 4.66 -0.53
CA ALA A 85 10.43 4.60 -0.72
C ALA A 85 11.13 3.74 0.35
N ALA A 86 10.60 3.69 1.59
CA ALA A 86 11.12 2.83 2.66
C ALA A 86 10.95 1.32 2.39
N PHE A 87 10.13 0.96 1.39
CA PHE A 87 9.78 -0.40 1.00
C PHE A 87 10.23 -0.76 -0.42
N GLY A 88 11.06 0.08 -1.06
CA GLY A 88 11.55 -0.14 -2.42
C GLY A 88 10.79 0.59 -3.52
N GLY A 89 9.86 1.47 -3.15
CA GLY A 89 9.11 2.34 -4.05
C GLY A 89 7.65 1.93 -4.21
N ALA A 90 6.85 2.85 -4.74
CA ALA A 90 5.45 2.62 -5.06
C ALA A 90 5.27 1.98 -6.44
N MET A 91 4.10 1.39 -6.68
CA MET A 91 3.70 1.05 -8.04
C MET A 91 3.47 2.30 -8.89
N ALA A 92 3.79 2.23 -10.18
CA ALA A 92 3.61 3.32 -11.13
C ALA A 92 2.20 3.31 -11.77
N VAL A 93 1.15 3.22 -10.95
CA VAL A 93 -0.25 3.18 -11.37
C VAL A 93 -1.09 4.07 -10.45
N GLY A 94 -1.77 5.08 -11.00
CA GLY A 94 -2.79 5.82 -10.25
C GLY A 94 -3.97 4.89 -9.96
N TYR A 95 -4.19 4.59 -8.69
CA TYR A 95 -5.16 3.57 -8.25
C TYR A 95 -6.33 4.20 -7.53
N LEU A 96 -7.46 4.31 -8.23
CA LEU A 96 -8.67 4.99 -7.74
C LEU A 96 -9.88 4.10 -8.08
N PRO A 97 -9.98 2.88 -7.52
CA PRO A 97 -10.90 1.86 -8.00
C PRO A 97 -12.38 2.15 -7.69
N ASP A 98 -12.65 3.03 -6.71
CA ASP A 98 -14.00 3.27 -6.18
C ASP A 98 -14.27 4.77 -5.94
N MET A 99 -13.66 5.64 -6.77
CA MET A 99 -13.94 7.08 -6.68
C MET A 99 -15.22 7.43 -7.40
N PHE A 100 -16.00 8.34 -6.82
CA PHE A 100 -17.27 8.80 -7.38
C PHE A 100 -17.07 9.87 -8.46
N GLY A 101 -16.35 9.50 -9.52
CA GLY A 101 -15.92 10.36 -10.60
C GLY A 101 -14.44 10.76 -10.47
N HIS A 102 -13.86 11.21 -11.59
CA HIS A 102 -12.43 11.56 -11.70
C HIS A 102 -12.26 12.98 -12.26
N VAL A 103 -11.24 13.69 -11.78
CA VAL A 103 -10.86 15.04 -12.26
C VAL A 103 -10.00 15.02 -13.52
#